data_AF-A0A425YBL2-F1
#
_entry.id   AF-A0A425YBL2-F1
#
_cell.length_a   1.000
_cell.length_b   1.000
_cell.length_c   1.000
_cell.angle_alpha   90.00
_cell.angle_beta   90.00
_cell.angle_gamma   90.00
#
_symmetry.space_group_name_H-M   'P 1'
#
loop_
_entity.id
_entity.type
_entity.pdbx_description
1 polymer ?
#
loop_
_entity_poly.entity_id
_entity_poly.type
_entity_poly.pdbx_seq_one_letter_code
_entity_poly.pdbx_strand_id
1 'polypeptide(L)'
;MYTNLSEIQKQYFYNLCGETHQSSETKGRFKTSKPYNNEYYKFSPWGFEYFFDVEKGYLICILSHHMTDNRIYGWDYRGNEISDYIISEYFKGKKVA
;
A
#
# COMPACT_ATOMS: atom_id res chain seq x y z
N MET A 1 16.06 13.21 -3.79
CA MET A 1 15.66 12.17 -2.83
C MET A 1 14.43 12.66 -2.11
N TYR A 2 13.37 11.87 -2.10
CA TYR A 2 12.12 12.21 -1.43
C TYR A 2 12.26 11.91 0.07
N THR A 3 11.67 12.75 0.92
CA THR A 3 11.78 12.60 2.37
C THR A 3 10.51 12.05 3.00
N ASN A 4 9.37 12.19 2.33
CA ASN A 4 8.05 11.80 2.80
C ASN A 4 7.13 11.50 1.60
N LEU A 5 5.98 10.87 1.88
CA LEU A 5 4.86 10.81 0.94
C LEU A 5 4.37 12.21 0.56
N SER A 6 3.99 12.39 -0.70
CA SER A 6 3.22 13.57 -1.11
C SER A 6 1.82 13.56 -0.52
N GLU A 7 1.13 14.71 -0.50
CA GLU A 7 -0.24 14.80 0.02
C GLU A 7 -1.21 13.88 -0.73
N ILE A 8 -1.04 13.72 -2.04
CA ILE A 8 -1.87 12.81 -2.84
C ILE A 8 -1.61 11.33 -2.48
N GLN A 9 -0.35 10.96 -2.25
CA GLN A 9 -0.01 9.61 -1.78
C GLN A 9 -0.57 9.34 -0.37
N LYS A 10 -0.52 10.32 0.53
CA LYS A 10 -1.13 10.20 1.87
C LYS A 10 -2.65 10.01 1.78
N GLN A 11 -3.31 10.70 0.86
CA GLN A 11 -4.74 10.53 0.64
C GLN A 11 -5.07 9.13 0.12
N TYR A 12 -4.32 8.62 -0.86
CA TYR A 12 -4.53 7.25 -1.36
C TYR A 12 -4.24 6.20 -0.29
N PHE A 13 -3.18 6.37 0.49
CA PHE A 13 -2.88 5.53 1.63
C PHE A 13 -4.06 5.46 2.60
N TYR A 14 -4.57 6.62 3.03
CA TYR A 14 -5.69 6.72 3.95
C TYR A 14 -6.96 6.09 3.37
N ASN A 15 -7.26 6.35 2.09
CA ASN A 15 -8.41 5.75 1.42
C ASN A 15 -8.31 4.22 1.36
N LEU A 16 -7.10 3.66 1.26
CA LEU A 16 -6.86 2.23 1.11
C LEU A 16 -6.92 1.47 2.43
N CYS A 17 -6.42 2.04 3.53
CA CYS A 17 -6.30 1.34 4.81
C CYS A 17 -7.07 1.97 5.97
N GLY A 18 -7.54 3.21 5.83
CA GLY A 18 -8.24 3.96 6.88
C GLY A 18 -7.35 4.61 7.95
N GLU A 19 -6.03 4.47 7.85
CA GLU A 19 -5.06 5.01 8.81
C GLU A 19 -4.29 6.17 8.20
N THR A 20 -3.86 7.12 9.05
CA THR A 20 -2.98 8.21 8.62
C THR A 20 -1.54 7.73 8.58
N HIS A 21 -0.84 8.04 7.49
CA HIS A 21 0.58 7.70 7.37
C HIS A 21 1.43 8.58 8.31
N GLN A 22 2.24 7.98 9.17
CA GLN A 22 3.20 8.70 9.99
C GLN A 22 4.46 9.01 9.17
N SER A 23 4.83 10.28 9.07
CA SER A 23 5.90 10.78 8.19
C SER A 23 7.27 10.13 8.40
N SER A 24 7.56 9.59 9.59
CA SER A 24 8.86 8.99 9.88
C SER A 24 9.07 7.59 9.31
N GLU A 25 8.01 6.90 8.90
CA GLU A 25 8.10 5.49 8.49
C GLU A 25 8.13 5.37 6.95
N THR A 26 9.08 4.58 6.43
CA THR A 26 9.15 4.26 5.00
C THR A 26 8.52 2.91 4.67
N LYS A 27 8.10 2.15 5.68
CA LYS A 27 7.43 0.86 5.53
C LYS A 27 6.70 0.52 6.81
N GLY A 28 5.66 -0.28 6.69
CA GLY A 28 4.94 -0.78 7.86
C GLY A 28 3.97 -1.88 7.49
N ARG A 29 3.50 -2.59 8.51
CA ARG A 29 2.52 -3.66 8.36
C ARG A 29 1.58 -3.69 9.56
N PHE A 30 0.28 -3.72 9.30
CA PHE A 30 -0.75 -3.76 10.34
C PHE A 30 -2.02 -4.45 9.82
N LYS A 31 -3.01 -4.64 10.69
CA LYS A 31 -4.34 -5.14 10.31
C LYS A 31 -5.28 -3.97 10.14
N THR A 32 -6.07 -3.97 9.07
CA THR A 32 -7.15 -3.01 8.84
C THR A 32 -8.47 -3.74 8.66
N SER A 33 -9.53 -3.23 9.29
CA SER A 33 -10.91 -3.68 9.06
C SER A 33 -11.54 -3.04 7.83
N LYS A 34 -10.83 -2.13 7.17
CA LYS A 34 -11.25 -1.46 5.93
C LYS A 34 -10.47 -2.04 4.74
N PRO A 35 -10.93 -3.14 4.13
CA PRO A 35 -10.73 -3.29 2.70
C PRO A 35 -11.64 -2.31 1.97
N TYR A 36 -11.19 -1.83 0.82
CA TYR A 36 -11.95 -0.99 -0.12
C TYR A 36 -13.48 -1.17 -0.02
N ASN A 37 -14.21 -0.08 0.24
CA ASN A 37 -15.67 0.08 0.14
C ASN A 37 -16.61 -0.82 0.97
N ASN A 38 -16.14 -1.59 1.95
CA ASN A 38 -17.06 -2.47 2.69
C ASN A 38 -16.84 -2.46 4.22
N GLU A 39 -17.64 -1.65 4.91
CA GLU A 39 -17.66 -1.54 6.38
C GLU A 39 -18.20 -2.80 7.08
N TYR A 40 -18.79 -3.74 6.34
CA TYR A 40 -19.42 -4.94 6.91
C TYR A 40 -18.42 -6.06 7.25
N TYR A 41 -17.19 -6.03 6.74
CA TYR A 41 -16.15 -7.03 7.03
C TYR A 41 -15.42 -6.80 8.37
N LYS A 42 -16.18 -6.46 9.42
CA LYS A 42 -15.65 -6.22 10.78
C LYS A 42 -14.96 -7.45 11.40
N PHE A 43 -15.31 -8.66 10.96
CA PHE A 43 -14.86 -9.92 11.57
C PHE A 43 -13.71 -10.62 10.83
N SER A 44 -13.24 -10.07 9.71
CA SER A 44 -12.11 -10.63 8.95
C SER A 44 -11.18 -9.50 8.47
N PRO A 45 -10.29 -9.00 9.34
CA PRO A 45 -9.45 -7.87 9.01
C PRO A 45 -8.42 -8.26 7.94
N TRP A 46 -8.20 -7.33 7.01
CA TRP A 46 -7.17 -7.43 5.99
C TRP A 46 -5.81 -7.09 6.59
N GLY A 47 -4.77 -7.79 6.17
CA GLY A 47 -3.40 -7.37 6.41
C GLY A 47 -3.04 -6.27 5.42
N PHE A 48 -2.58 -5.14 5.92
CA PHE A 48 -2.06 -4.05 5.13
C PHE A 48 -0.54 -3.97 5.30
N GLU A 49 0.20 -3.94 4.21
CA GLU A 49 1.65 -3.69 4.19
C GLU A 49 1.93 -2.55 3.22
N TYR A 50 2.88 -1.68 3.55
CA TYR A 50 3.28 -0.60 2.66
C TYR A 50 4.79 -0.41 2.65
N PHE A 51 5.27 0.17 1.57
CA PHE A 51 6.66 0.52 1.33
C PHE A 51 6.74 1.82 0.52
N PHE A 52 7.60 2.73 0.95
CA PHE A 52 7.92 3.97 0.27
C PHE A 52 9.38 3.97 -0.17
N ASP A 53 9.58 3.94 -1.49
CA ASP A 53 10.87 4.11 -2.13
C ASP A 53 11.24 5.61 -2.15
N VAL A 54 12.08 6.03 -1.22
CA VAL A 54 12.54 7.42 -1.09
C VAL A 54 13.42 7.89 -2.26
N GLU A 55 14.03 6.98 -3.02
CA GLU A 55 14.85 7.33 -4.17
C GLU A 55 13.98 7.67 -5.37
N LYS A 56 12.96 6.85 -5.62
CA LYS A 56 12.06 6.97 -6.78
C LYS A 56 10.76 7.72 -6.49
N GLY A 57 10.43 7.91 -5.22
CA GLY A 57 9.17 8.54 -4.77
C GLY A 57 7.96 7.62 -4.95
N TYR A 58 8.15 6.30 -4.96
CA TYR A 58 7.07 5.34 -5.19
C TYR A 58 6.50 4.85 -3.86
N LEU A 59 5.19 4.95 -3.72
CA LEU A 59 4.44 4.29 -2.66
C LEU A 59 3.87 2.98 -3.20
N ILE A 60 4.12 1.88 -2.52
CA ILE A 60 3.57 0.56 -2.83
C ILE A 60 2.80 0.08 -1.60
N CYS A 61 1.58 -0.37 -1.81
CA CYS A 61 0.69 -0.87 -0.76
C CYS A 61 0.18 -2.27 -1.14
N ILE A 62 0.08 -3.14 -0.16
CA ILE A 62 -0.39 -4.52 -0.30
C ILE A 62 -1.52 -4.72 0.67
N LEU A 63 -2.67 -5.13 0.13
CA LEU A 63 -3.82 -5.61 0.88
C LEU A 63 -3.86 -7.13 0.76
N SER A 64 -3.73 -7.81 1.87
CA SER A 64 -3.72 -9.27 1.98
C SER A 64 -4.90 -9.75 2.80
N HIS A 65 -5.51 -10.86 2.40
CA HIS A 65 -6.62 -11.44 3.13
C HIS A 65 -6.55 -12.96 3.04
N HIS A 66 -6.90 -13.66 4.12
CA HIS A 66 -6.74 -15.11 4.18
C HIS A 66 -7.63 -15.89 3.20
N MET A 67 -8.69 -15.27 2.70
CA MET A 67 -9.71 -15.91 1.84
C MET A 67 -9.68 -15.45 0.38
N THR A 68 -8.84 -14.48 0.02
CA THR A 68 -8.82 -13.90 -1.33
C THR A 68 -7.39 -13.56 -1.75
N ASP A 69 -7.18 -13.41 -3.05
CA ASP A 69 -5.89 -12.98 -3.58
C ASP A 69 -5.46 -11.63 -3.00
N ASN A 70 -4.15 -11.49 -2.82
CA ASN A 70 -3.55 -10.24 -2.41
C ASN A 70 -3.73 -9.19 -3.52
N ARG A 71 -4.04 -7.97 -3.12
CA ARG A 71 -4.13 -6.81 -4.02
C ARG A 71 -2.93 -5.91 -3.79
N ILE A 72 -2.23 -5.58 -4.85
CA ILE A 72 -1.06 -4.70 -4.81
C ILE A 72 -1.43 -3.41 -5.53
N TYR A 73 -1.08 -2.29 -4.93
CA TYR A 73 -1.32 -0.95 -5.44
C TYR A 73 0.00 -0.20 -5.41
N GLY A 74 0.19 0.73 -6.35
CA GLY A 74 1.31 1.63 -6.26
C GLY A 74 1.10 2.93 -7.00
N TRP A 75 1.71 3.99 -6.47
CA TRP A 75 1.62 5.33 -7.02
C TRP A 75 2.97 6.05 -6.99
N ASP A 76 3.24 6.83 -8.02
CA ASP A 76 4.36 7.76 -8.03
C ASP A 76 4.09 8.97 -7.11
N TYR A 77 5.10 9.82 -6.95
CA TYR A 77 4.99 11.00 -6.08
C TYR A 77 3.89 11.98 -6.50
N ARG A 78 3.48 11.96 -7.78
CA ARG A 78 2.42 12.81 -8.34
C ARG A 78 1.04 12.16 -8.22
N GLY A 79 0.95 10.92 -7.72
CA GLY A 79 -0.28 10.16 -7.58
C GLY A 79 -0.67 9.37 -8.83
N ASN A 80 0.18 9.26 -9.85
CA ASN A 80 -0.11 8.38 -10.98
C ASN A 80 0.13 6.93 -10.58
N GLU A 81 -0.73 6.03 -11.04
CA GLU A 81 -0.50 4.60 -10.86
C GLU A 81 0.80 4.16 -11.54
N ILE A 82 1.61 3.40 -10.82
CA ILE A 82 2.80 2.77 -11.40
C ILE A 82 2.40 1.47 -12.08
N SER A 83 3.10 1.13 -13.17
CA SER A 83 2.76 -0.06 -13.94
C SER A 83 3.05 -1.35 -13.18
N ASP A 84 2.29 -2.41 -13.49
CA ASP A 84 2.48 -3.76 -12.95
C ASP A 84 3.91 -4.27 -13.17
N TYR A 85 4.56 -3.86 -14.26
CA TYR A 85 5.97 -4.17 -14.52
C TYR A 85 6.86 -3.61 -13.40
N ILE A 86 6.72 -2.33 -13.07
CA ILE A 86 7.49 -1.68 -12.01
C ILE A 86 7.19 -2.36 -10.67
N ILE A 87 5.91 -2.60 -10.37
CA ILE A 87 5.49 -3.31 -9.16
C ILE A 87 6.19 -4.68 -9.10
N SER A 88 6.18 -5.44 -10.19
CA SER A 88 6.80 -6.76 -10.25
C SER A 88 8.30 -6.74 -9.94
N GLU A 89 9.03 -5.67 -10.27
CA GLU A 89 10.45 -5.53 -9.89
C GLU A 89 10.66 -5.48 -8.37
N TYR A 90 9.70 -4.92 -7.61
CA TYR A 90 9.76 -4.92 -6.15
C TYR A 90 9.46 -6.29 -5.53
N PHE A 91 8.79 -7.17 -6.28
CA PHE A 91 8.38 -8.49 -5.82
C PHE A 91 9.11 -9.65 -6.52
N LYS A 92 9.95 -9.37 -7.53
CA LYS A 92 10.81 -10.34 -8.20
C LYS A 92 11.77 -10.95 -7.17
N GLY A 93 11.49 -12.20 -6.79
CA GLY A 93 12.20 -12.95 -5.76
C GLY A 93 11.31 -13.43 -4.61
N LYS A 94 10.13 -12.85 -4.42
CA LYS A 94 9.07 -13.40 -3.56
C LYS A 94 8.14 -14.24 -4.44
N LYS A 95 8.19 -15.56 -4.30
CA LYS A 95 7.11 -16.43 -4.81
C LYS A 95 5.82 -15.96 -4.15
N VAL A 96 4.94 -15.32 -4.91
CA VAL A 96 3.54 -15.19 -4.51
C VAL A 96 2.98 -16.60 -4.64
N ALA A 97 2.87 -17.27 -3.49
CA ALA A 97 2.34 -18.62 -3.38
C ALA A 97 0.82 -18.59 -3.40
#